data_AF-A0A7R9HCT3-F1
#
_entry.id   AF-A0A7R9HCT3-F1
#
_cell.length_a   1.000
_cell.length_b   1.000
_cell.length_c   1.000
_cell.angle_alpha   90.00
_cell.angle_beta   90.00
_cell.angle_gamma   90.00
#
_symmetry.space_group_name_H-M   'P 1'
#
loop_
_entity.id
_entity.type
_entity.pdbx_description
1 polymer ?
#
loop_
_entity_poly.entity_id
_entity_poly.type
_entity_poly.pdbx_seq_one_letter_code
_entity_poly.pdbx_strand_id
1 'polypeptide(L)'
;MAPTLVNVPKQRRTFCKKCKKHRPHKVTQYKKSKERQASQGRRRYDRKQQGFGGQTKPIFRKKAKTTKKIVLRMECTECKYRKQIPLKRCKHFELGGDKKRKWQIKFSGVMSGLHTAATGQRGDGRPLTRLPSLPSVQWQRPQPYLGLFRHAEAYNPAPWCNRSRDK
;
A
#
# COMPACT_ATOMS: atom_id res chain seq x y z
N MET A 1 -4.09 4.55 13.31
CA MET A 1 -4.19 3.23 12.63
C MET A 1 -2.91 3.01 11.82
N ALA A 2 -2.07 2.05 12.21
CA ALA A 2 -0.87 1.74 11.44
C ALA A 2 -1.28 1.32 10.01
N PRO A 3 -0.63 1.82 8.95
CA PRO A 3 -0.95 1.42 7.60
C PRO A 3 -0.74 -0.09 7.46
N THR A 4 -1.78 -0.80 7.01
CA THR A 4 -1.68 -2.23 6.67
C THR A 4 -0.71 -2.37 5.50
N LEU A 5 0.53 -2.70 5.80
CA LEU A 5 1.59 -2.96 4.82
C LEU A 5 1.23 -4.19 3.99
N VAL A 6 1.15 -4.02 2.66
CA VAL A 6 0.94 -5.13 1.72
C VAL A 6 2.29 -5.61 1.22
N ASN A 7 2.68 -6.81 1.65
CA ASN A 7 3.92 -7.47 1.25
C ASN A 7 3.62 -8.60 0.26
N VAL A 8 4.30 -8.61 -0.89
CA VAL A 8 4.21 -9.68 -1.89
C VAL A 8 5.60 -10.29 -2.11
N PRO A 9 5.74 -11.63 -2.12
CA PRO A 9 7.04 -12.27 -2.32
C PRO A 9 7.59 -12.03 -3.73
N LYS A 10 8.92 -11.92 -3.85
CA LYS A 10 9.64 -11.76 -5.14
C LYS A 10 9.53 -13.00 -6.04
N GLN A 11 9.23 -14.16 -5.48
CA GLN A 11 9.03 -15.42 -6.21
C GLN A 11 7.76 -16.12 -5.71
N ARG A 12 6.93 -16.60 -6.64
CA ARG A 12 5.69 -17.33 -6.31
C ARG A 12 5.49 -18.47 -7.29
N ARG A 13 5.15 -19.67 -6.80
CA ARG A 13 4.71 -20.79 -7.64
C ARG A 13 3.27 -20.55 -8.08
N THR A 14 3.04 -20.49 -9.39
CA THR A 14 1.70 -20.30 -9.97
C THR A 14 1.59 -21.04 -11.31
N PHE A 15 0.37 -21.25 -11.78
CA PHE A 15 0.11 -21.89 -13.08
C PHE A 15 0.68 -21.06 -14.24
N CYS A 16 1.45 -21.69 -15.12
CA CYS A 16 1.92 -21.10 -16.37
C CYS A 16 1.08 -21.59 -17.55
N LYS A 17 0.54 -20.65 -18.36
CA LYS A 17 -0.29 -20.99 -19.52
C LYS A 17 0.48 -21.71 -20.63
N LYS A 18 1.75 -21.36 -20.87
CA LYS A 18 2.59 -21.99 -21.91
C LYS A 18 3.06 -23.39 -21.50
N CYS A 19 3.59 -23.53 -20.28
CA CYS A 19 4.09 -24.82 -19.78
C CYS A 19 2.99 -25.76 -19.29
N LYS A 20 1.75 -25.25 -19.13
CA LYS A 20 0.59 -25.96 -18.56
C LYS A 20 0.84 -26.61 -17.20
N LYS A 21 1.82 -26.11 -16.44
CA LYS A 21 2.24 -26.64 -15.13
C LYS A 21 2.47 -25.49 -14.14
N HIS A 22 2.42 -25.80 -12.84
CA HIS A 22 2.77 -24.85 -11.79
C HIS A 22 4.29 -24.72 -11.69
N ARG A 23 4.79 -23.53 -12.02
CA ARG A 23 6.23 -23.22 -12.04
C ARG A 23 6.54 -22.02 -11.15
N PRO A 24 7.77 -21.86 -10.66
CA PRO A 24 8.18 -20.63 -10.01
C PRO A 24 8.15 -19.46 -11.00
N HIS A 25 7.55 -18.34 -10.60
CA HIS A 25 7.53 -17.11 -11.36
C HIS A 25 8.25 -16.01 -10.59
N LYS A 26 9.07 -15.22 -11.30
CA LYS A 26 9.64 -13.97 -10.80
C LYS A 26 8.55 -12.91 -10.80
N VAL A 27 8.32 -12.28 -9.65
CA VAL A 27 7.31 -11.25 -9.45
C VAL A 27 7.99 -9.89 -9.54
N THR A 28 7.49 -9.01 -10.38
CA THR A 28 7.93 -7.60 -10.46
C THR A 28 6.73 -6.67 -10.50
N GLN A 29 6.93 -5.41 -10.16
CA GLN A 29 5.88 -4.40 -10.32
C GLN A 29 5.77 -3.97 -11.79
N TYR A 30 4.56 -3.88 -12.32
CA TYR A 30 4.33 -3.27 -13.61
C TYR A 30 4.55 -1.75 -13.54
N LYS A 31 5.40 -1.23 -14.42
CA LYS A 31 5.56 0.19 -14.67
C LYS A 31 5.00 0.49 -16.06
N LYS A 32 4.18 1.54 -16.16
CA LYS A 32 3.72 2.05 -17.46
C LYS A 32 4.94 2.63 -18.20
N SER A 33 5.11 2.24 -19.46
CA SER A 33 6.16 2.80 -20.32
C SER A 33 5.81 4.22 -20.78
N LYS A 34 6.81 4.93 -21.30
CA LYS A 34 6.61 6.19 -22.03
C LYS A 34 5.69 5.95 -23.24
N GLU A 35 4.85 6.93 -23.57
CA GLU A 35 3.98 6.88 -24.74
C GLU A 35 4.79 7.01 -26.04
N ARG A 36 4.42 6.26 -27.07
CA ARG A 36 5.06 6.30 -28.39
C ARG A 36 4.47 7.43 -29.24
N GLN A 37 5.31 8.30 -29.78
CA GLN A 37 4.92 9.43 -30.65
C GLN A 37 4.28 8.98 -31.96
N ALA A 38 4.79 7.91 -32.58
CA ALA A 38 4.24 7.37 -33.83
C ALA A 38 2.87 6.68 -33.69
N SER A 39 2.31 6.58 -32.48
CA SER A 39 0.97 6.01 -32.29
C SER A 39 -0.08 6.87 -33.02
N GLN A 40 -1.09 6.23 -33.61
CA GLN A 40 -2.10 6.92 -34.42
C GLN A 40 -2.82 8.04 -33.63
N GLY A 41 -3.18 7.75 -32.38
CA GLY A 41 -3.83 8.73 -31.50
C GLY A 41 -2.94 9.94 -31.21
N ARG A 42 -1.65 9.71 -30.97
CA ARG A 42 -0.69 10.78 -30.73
C ARG A 42 -0.42 11.62 -31.97
N ARG A 43 -0.21 10.98 -33.14
CA ARG A 43 -0.09 11.68 -34.44
C ARG A 43 -1.30 12.56 -34.73
N ARG A 44 -2.52 12.05 -34.49
CA ARG A 44 -3.76 12.82 -34.65
C ARG A 44 -3.83 13.99 -33.68
N TYR A 45 -3.41 13.80 -32.43
CA TYR A 45 -3.40 14.86 -31.42
C TYR A 45 -2.40 15.95 -31.77
N ASP A 46 -1.16 15.59 -32.14
CA ASP A 46 -0.12 16.55 -32.50
C ASP A 46 -0.53 17.36 -33.74
N ARG A 47 -1.12 16.72 -34.78
CA ARG A 47 -1.69 17.44 -35.94
C ARG A 47 -2.85 18.37 -35.56
N LYS A 48 -3.71 17.96 -34.62
CA LYS A 48 -4.81 18.81 -34.13
C LYS A 48 -4.29 20.00 -33.33
N GLN A 49 -3.17 19.81 -32.63
CA GLN A 49 -2.57 20.80 -31.75
C GLN A 49 -1.74 21.86 -32.50
N GLN A 50 -1.39 21.62 -33.77
CA GLN A 50 -0.67 22.55 -34.63
C GLN A 50 -1.53 23.76 -35.03
N GLY A 51 -0.89 24.93 -35.17
CA GLY A 51 -1.55 26.18 -35.54
C GLY A 51 -2.05 26.98 -34.33
N PHE A 52 -2.98 27.91 -34.60
CA PHE A 52 -3.60 28.75 -33.58
C PHE A 52 -4.84 28.07 -32.98
N GLY A 53 -5.21 28.41 -31.75
CA GLY A 53 -6.40 27.84 -31.08
C GLY A 53 -6.15 27.15 -29.73
N GLY A 54 -4.93 27.24 -29.20
CA GLY A 54 -4.62 26.81 -27.83
C GLY A 54 -4.79 25.30 -27.60
N GLN A 55 -5.28 24.91 -26.43
CA GLN A 55 -5.38 23.51 -26.02
C GLN A 55 -6.62 22.81 -26.62
N THR A 56 -6.41 21.81 -27.49
CA THR A 56 -7.50 21.24 -28.32
C THR A 56 -8.24 20.03 -27.75
N LYS A 57 -7.76 19.45 -26.62
CA LYS A 57 -8.42 18.36 -25.87
C LYS A 57 -8.42 18.65 -24.37
N PRO A 58 -9.46 18.21 -23.64
CA PRO A 58 -9.58 18.52 -22.21
C PRO A 58 -8.49 17.84 -21.38
N ILE A 59 -7.91 18.60 -20.45
CA ILE A 59 -6.99 18.10 -19.43
C ILE A 59 -7.80 17.81 -18.16
N PHE A 60 -7.77 16.57 -17.68
CA PHE A 60 -8.51 16.19 -16.47
C PHE A 60 -7.81 16.70 -15.20
N ARG A 61 -8.35 17.78 -14.60
CA ARG A 61 -7.81 18.45 -13.41
C ARG A 61 -8.32 17.89 -12.07
N LYS A 62 -9.59 17.49 -11.99
CA LYS A 62 -10.26 17.10 -10.72
C LYS A 62 -10.06 15.62 -10.36
N LYS A 63 -8.84 15.22 -10.00
CA LYS A 63 -8.51 13.81 -9.62
C LYS A 63 -8.88 13.52 -8.16
N ALA A 64 -9.95 12.76 -7.94
CA ALA A 64 -10.33 12.32 -6.60
C ALA A 64 -9.52 11.12 -6.06
N LYS A 65 -9.07 10.22 -6.94
CA LYS A 65 -8.39 8.97 -6.53
C LYS A 65 -6.91 9.21 -6.27
N THR A 66 -6.48 9.02 -5.03
CA THR A 66 -5.07 9.22 -4.59
C THR A 66 -4.17 8.02 -4.91
N THR A 67 -4.69 6.80 -4.84
CA THR A 67 -3.92 5.56 -5.07
C THR A 67 -4.25 4.92 -6.42
N LYS A 68 -3.35 4.08 -6.93
CA LYS A 68 -3.54 3.30 -8.16
C LYS A 68 -3.71 1.81 -7.83
N LYS A 69 -4.30 1.04 -8.74
CA LYS A 69 -4.24 -0.43 -8.65
C LYS A 69 -2.82 -0.86 -9.02
N ILE A 70 -2.19 -1.64 -8.15
CA ILE A 70 -0.85 -2.17 -8.42
C ILE A 70 -1.02 -3.43 -9.24
N VAL A 71 -0.31 -3.51 -10.37
CA VAL A 71 -0.32 -4.69 -11.24
C VAL A 71 1.04 -5.37 -11.11
N LEU A 72 1.01 -6.67 -10.87
CA LEU A 72 2.20 -7.52 -10.82
C LEU A 72 2.47 -8.10 -12.20
N ARG A 73 3.72 -8.09 -12.64
CA ARG A 73 4.20 -8.86 -13.79
C ARG A 73 4.84 -10.13 -13.25
N MET A 74 4.24 -11.27 -13.58
CA MET A 74 4.76 -12.59 -13.23
C MET A 74 5.47 -13.15 -14.46
N GLU A 75 6.78 -13.35 -14.37
CA GLU A 75 7.60 -13.94 -15.44
C GLU A 75 7.96 -15.38 -15.07
N CYS A 76 7.62 -16.34 -15.92
CA CYS A 76 8.02 -17.73 -15.73
C CYS A 76 9.53 -17.88 -15.90
N THR A 77 10.20 -18.66 -15.04
CA THR A 77 11.64 -18.88 -15.11
C THR A 77 12.08 -19.68 -16.34
N GLU A 78 11.24 -20.61 -16.81
CA GLU A 78 11.56 -21.52 -17.92
C GLU A 78 11.22 -20.88 -19.28
N CYS A 79 9.94 -20.60 -19.54
CA CYS A 79 9.45 -20.14 -20.84
C CYS A 79 9.43 -18.61 -21.04
N LYS A 80 9.85 -17.84 -20.01
CA LYS A 80 9.82 -16.37 -19.98
C LYS A 80 8.45 -15.74 -20.31
N TYR A 81 7.39 -16.53 -20.24
CA TYR A 81 6.03 -16.02 -20.43
C TYR A 81 5.66 -15.07 -19.29
N ARG A 82 5.09 -13.93 -19.66
CA ARG A 82 4.69 -12.87 -18.75
C ARG A 82 3.18 -12.82 -18.64
N LYS A 83 2.65 -12.88 -17.42
CA LYS A 83 1.24 -12.61 -17.13
C LYS A 83 1.10 -11.43 -16.16
N GLN A 84 0.02 -10.67 -16.30
CA GLN A 84 -0.27 -9.52 -15.45
C GLN A 84 -1.40 -9.86 -14.47
N ILE A 85 -1.21 -9.58 -13.18
CA ILE A 85 -2.22 -9.81 -12.14
C ILE A 85 -2.46 -8.48 -11.42
N PRO A 86 -3.67 -7.88 -11.53
CA PRO A 86 -4.02 -6.69 -10.77
C PRO A 86 -4.35 -7.04 -9.32
N LEU A 87 -3.82 -6.24 -8.38
CA LEU A 87 -4.21 -6.26 -6.98
C LEU A 87 -5.28 -5.18 -6.69
N LYS A 88 -5.86 -5.26 -5.48
CA LYS A 88 -6.65 -4.15 -4.91
C LYS A 88 -5.76 -2.91 -4.73
N ARG A 89 -6.38 -1.73 -4.62
CA ARG A 89 -5.65 -0.48 -4.38
C ARG A 89 -5.02 -0.51 -3.00
N CYS A 90 -3.74 -0.17 -2.91
CA CYS A 90 -2.98 -0.12 -1.66
C CYS A 90 -2.23 1.22 -1.62
N LYS A 91 -2.02 1.79 -0.41
CA LYS A 91 -1.22 3.01 -0.23
C LYS A 91 0.28 2.69 -0.23
N HIS A 92 0.68 1.70 0.55
CA HIS A 92 2.06 1.21 0.64
C HIS A 92 2.13 -0.23 0.12
N PHE A 93 3.14 -0.50 -0.70
CA PHE A 93 3.38 -1.80 -1.30
C PHE A 93 4.86 -2.11 -1.29
N GLU A 94 5.19 -3.27 -0.74
CA GLU A 94 6.56 -3.75 -0.65
C GLU A 94 6.66 -5.11 -1.35
N LEU A 95 7.79 -5.31 -2.02
CA LEU A 95 8.08 -6.53 -2.76
C LEU A 95 9.24 -7.27 -2.10
N GLY A 96 8.92 -8.36 -1.40
CA GLY A 96 9.87 -9.18 -0.65
C GLY A 96 10.38 -8.52 0.61
N GLY A 97 9.52 -7.80 1.33
CA GLY A 97 9.84 -7.28 2.67
C GLY A 97 9.89 -8.40 3.72
N ASP A 98 10.47 -8.08 4.88
CA ASP A 98 10.66 -9.05 5.95
C ASP A 98 9.33 -9.62 6.47
N LYS A 99 9.33 -10.93 6.69
CA LYS A 99 8.18 -11.59 7.29
C LYS A 99 8.13 -11.20 8.77
N LYS A 100 7.06 -10.52 9.17
CA LYS A 100 6.80 -10.22 10.58
C LYS A 100 6.65 -11.54 11.35
N ARG A 101 7.53 -11.79 12.33
CA ARG A 101 7.41 -12.93 13.25
C ARG A 101 6.27 -12.65 14.21
N LYS A 102 5.46 -13.66 14.51
CA LYS A 102 4.23 -13.50 15.31
C LYS A 102 4.50 -13.28 16.80
N TRP A 103 5.72 -13.53 17.31
CA TRP A 103 6.10 -13.34 18.70
C TRP A 103 7.63 -13.26 18.85
N GLN A 104 8.18 -12.08 19.12
CA GLN A 104 9.50 -11.92 19.74
C GLN A 104 9.43 -10.72 20.70
N ILE A 105 8.86 -10.95 21.88
CA ILE A 105 9.24 -10.16 23.05
C ILE A 105 10.59 -10.71 23.47
N LYS A 106 11.67 -10.05 23.06
CA LYS A 106 12.97 -10.28 23.70
C LYS A 106 12.89 -9.64 25.07
N PHE A 107 12.54 -10.41 26.10
CA PHE A 107 12.90 -10.07 27.47
C PHE A 107 14.43 -10.19 27.54
N SER A 108 15.13 -9.10 27.25
CA SER A 108 16.53 -8.95 27.66
C SER A 108 16.52 -8.38 29.07
N GLY A 109 16.50 -9.28 30.05
CA GLY A 109 16.55 -8.97 31.47
C GLY A 109 17.31 -10.06 32.21
N VAL A 110 18.65 -9.94 32.16
CA VAL A 110 19.65 -10.41 33.12
C VAL A 110 19.43 -11.78 33.79
N MET A 111 20.18 -12.79 33.33
CA MET A 111 20.73 -13.81 34.23
C MET A 111 22.22 -14.00 33.89
N SER A 112 23.07 -13.17 34.49
CA SER A 112 24.49 -13.46 34.66
C SER A 112 24.72 -13.80 36.13
N GLY A 113 24.90 -15.09 36.40
CA GLY A 113 25.25 -15.60 37.72
C GLY A 113 26.64 -15.15 38.16
N LEU A 114 26.72 -14.80 39.44
CA LEU A 114 27.70 -15.26 40.44
C LEU A 114 29.12 -15.55 39.95
N HIS A 115 30.04 -14.60 40.17
CA HIS A 115 31.41 -14.89 40.60
C HIS A 115 31.80 -13.93 41.74
N THR A 116 32.64 -14.44 42.63
CA THR A 116 32.79 -14.15 44.06
C THR A 116 33.70 -12.96 44.40
N ALA A 117 33.41 -12.31 45.53
CA ALA A 117 34.27 -11.57 46.48
C ALA A 117 35.44 -10.68 45.98
N ALA A 118 35.40 -9.38 46.31
CA ALA A 118 36.51 -8.68 46.99
C ALA A 118 36.07 -7.30 47.50
N THR A 119 36.56 -6.99 48.71
CA THR A 119 36.57 -5.76 49.52
C THR A 119 36.74 -4.42 48.81
N GLY A 120 36.15 -3.35 49.36
CA GLY A 120 36.67 -1.99 49.25
C GLY A 120 35.62 -0.86 49.40
N GLN A 121 35.68 -0.11 50.51
CA GLN A 121 34.88 1.10 50.76
C GLN A 121 35.54 2.36 50.15
N ARG A 122 34.70 3.33 49.76
CA ARG A 122 34.77 4.82 49.84
C ARG A 122 33.91 5.36 48.68
N GLY A 123 33.16 6.45 48.78
CA GLY A 123 33.05 7.42 49.88
C GLY A 123 32.70 8.77 49.28
N ASP A 124 31.44 8.95 48.87
CA ASP A 124 30.97 10.18 48.24
C ASP A 124 29.44 10.17 48.19
N GLY A 125 28.86 10.49 49.34
CA GLY A 125 27.43 10.78 49.46
C GLY A 125 27.02 11.94 48.55
N ARG A 126 26.02 11.69 47.71
CA ARG A 126 25.10 12.69 47.16
C ARG A 126 23.83 11.99 46.63
N PRO A 127 22.65 12.20 47.26
CA PRO A 127 21.40 11.70 46.72
C PRO A 127 20.82 12.70 45.69
N LEU A 128 20.52 12.23 44.47
CA LEU A 128 19.60 12.93 43.58
C LEU A 128 18.21 12.29 43.67
N THR A 129 17.42 12.85 44.59
CA THR A 129 15.98 13.11 44.53
C THR A 129 15.05 12.13 43.79
N ARG A 130 14.13 11.55 44.59
CA ARG A 130 12.84 10.96 44.22
C ARG A 130 12.13 11.76 43.11
N LEU A 131 11.74 11.08 42.03
CA LEU A 131 10.69 11.54 41.13
C LEU A 131 9.31 11.32 41.79
N PRO A 132 8.40 12.31 41.74
CA PRO A 132 7.07 12.19 42.32
C PRO A 132 6.13 11.32 41.46
N SER A 133 5.29 10.55 42.14
CA SER A 133 4.18 9.78 41.60
C SER A 133 3.16 10.66 40.90
N LEU A 134 2.81 10.36 39.64
CA LEU A 134 1.70 11.00 38.93
C LEU A 134 0.34 10.45 39.41
N PRO A 135 -0.69 11.31 39.58
CA PRO A 135 -2.01 10.89 40.04
C PRO A 135 -2.81 10.19 38.94
N SER A 136 -3.59 9.19 39.36
CA SER A 136 -4.54 8.44 38.54
C SER A 136 -5.73 9.32 38.13
N VAL A 137 -5.79 9.72 36.85
CA VAL A 137 -6.97 10.40 36.29
C VAL A 137 -7.95 9.34 35.77
N GLN A 138 -9.06 9.21 36.50
CA GLN A 138 -10.20 8.35 36.20
C GLN A 138 -11.02 8.97 35.06
N TRP A 139 -11.02 8.32 33.89
CA TRP A 139 -11.83 8.73 32.74
C TRP A 139 -13.29 8.34 32.94
N GLN A 140 -14.17 9.33 33.09
CA GLN A 140 -15.62 9.15 33.04
C GLN A 140 -16.07 8.96 31.57
N ARG A 141 -16.89 7.93 31.33
CA ARG A 141 -17.49 7.62 30.03
C ARG A 141 -18.58 8.65 29.67
N PRO A 142 -18.59 9.20 28.44
CA PRO A 142 -19.75 9.95 27.95
C PRO A 142 -20.89 8.99 27.55
N GLN A 143 -22.12 9.35 27.96
CA GLN A 143 -23.37 8.66 27.63
C GLN A 143 -23.75 8.77 26.14
N PRO A 144 -24.47 7.78 25.56
CA PRO A 144 -24.88 7.79 24.17
C PRO A 144 -26.13 8.65 23.95
N TYR A 145 -26.05 9.66 23.08
CA TYR A 145 -27.24 10.37 22.61
C TYR A 145 -27.81 9.63 21.39
N LEU A 146 -28.97 9.02 21.59
CA LEU A 146 -29.90 8.57 20.56
C LEU A 146 -30.47 9.79 19.83
N GLY A 147 -30.46 9.81 18.49
CA GLY A 147 -31.13 10.90 17.79
C GLY A 147 -31.06 10.90 16.27
N LEU A 148 -32.18 10.45 15.67
CA LEU A 148 -32.71 10.79 14.34
C LEU A 148 -32.06 10.22 13.06
N PHE A 149 -32.61 9.07 12.66
CA PHE A 149 -33.07 8.80 11.30
C PHE A 149 -33.71 10.03 10.63
N ARG A 150 -33.25 10.41 9.43
CA ARG A 150 -34.12 10.94 8.37
C ARG A 150 -33.54 10.72 6.97
N HIS A 151 -34.30 9.94 6.19
CA HIS A 151 -34.54 9.97 4.74
C HIS A 151 -33.38 9.80 3.75
N ALA A 152 -33.36 8.59 3.19
CA ALA A 152 -32.81 8.31 1.88
C ALA A 152 -33.76 8.82 0.80
N GLU A 153 -33.33 9.80 0.01
CA GLU A 153 -33.96 10.11 -1.27
C GLU A 153 -33.12 9.50 -2.40
N ALA A 154 -33.80 8.62 -3.14
CA ALA A 154 -33.30 7.93 -4.31
C ALA A 154 -33.02 8.92 -5.44
N TYR A 155 -31.76 9.06 -5.83
CA TYR A 155 -31.43 9.70 -7.11
C TYR A 155 -31.52 8.65 -8.21
N ASN A 156 -32.58 8.80 -9.01
CA ASN A 156 -32.99 8.00 -10.15
C ASN A 156 -32.12 8.33 -11.38
N PRO A 157 -31.25 7.43 -11.90
CA PRO A 157 -30.57 7.68 -13.16
C PRO A 157 -31.49 7.34 -14.34
N ALA A 158 -31.94 8.38 -15.05
CA ALA A 158 -32.70 8.23 -16.29
C ALA A 158 -31.90 7.41 -17.36
N PRO A 159 -32.59 6.63 -18.20
CA PRO A 159 -31.99 5.74 -19.18
C PRO A 159 -31.80 6.43 -20.55
N TRP A 160 -31.01 5.82 -21.45
CA TRP A 160 -30.73 6.17 -22.86
C TRP A 160 -29.52 7.12 -23.08
N CYS A 161 -28.55 6.80 -23.95
CA CYS A 161 -28.72 6.39 -25.35
C CYS A 161 -27.68 5.32 -25.78
N ASN A 162 -28.19 4.14 -26.15
CA ASN A 162 -27.52 3.19 -27.04
C ASN A 162 -27.91 3.55 -28.48
N ARG A 163 -26.98 4.13 -29.25
CA ARG A 163 -26.93 4.21 -30.72
C ARG A 163 -25.49 4.62 -31.03
N SER A 164 -24.67 3.93 -31.81
CA SER A 164 -24.97 3.13 -32.99
C SER A 164 -23.78 2.19 -33.25
N ARG A 165 -24.09 0.90 -33.34
CA ARG A 165 -23.35 -0.09 -34.11
C ARG A 165 -23.76 0.16 -35.58
N ASP A 166 -22.83 0.56 -36.44
CA ASP A 166 -22.90 0.34 -37.90
C ASP A 166 -21.61 0.82 -38.59
N LYS A 167 -20.98 -0.11 -39.33
CA LYS A 167 -19.82 -0.04 -40.24
C LYS A 167 -18.42 0.20 -39.65
#